data_AF-A0A550H7U2-F1
#
_entry.id   AF-A0A550H7U2-F1
#
_cell.length_a   1.000
_cell.length_b   1.000
_cell.length_c   1.000
_cell.angle_alpha   90.00
_cell.angle_beta   90.00
_cell.angle_gamma   90.00
#
_symmetry.space_group_name_H-M   'P 1'
#
loop_
_entity.id
_entity.type
_entity.pdbx_description
1 polymer ?
#
loop_
_entity_poly.entity_id
_entity_poly.type
_entity_poly.pdbx_seq_one_letter_code
_entity_poly.pdbx_strand_id
1 'polypeptide(L)' 'MKSKLQTPIIIVNFKTYLEATGKRAVDLAKQAEKVSKETGAYIVVAPQCADICRVSEAVEIPIFAQHIDPIAPGSHTG' A
#
# COMPACT_ATOMS: atom_id res chain seq x y z
N MET A 1 -10.70 -5.81 9.27
CA MET A 1 -9.41 -6.15 8.63
C MET A 1 -9.02 -7.58 8.95
N LYS A 2 -8.63 -8.37 7.93
CA LYS A 2 -7.98 -9.67 8.15
C LYS A 2 -6.66 -9.42 8.88
N SER A 3 -6.54 -9.89 10.13
CA SER A 3 -5.46 -9.54 11.05
C SER A 3 -4.15 -10.33 10.83
N LYS A 4 -4.12 -11.27 9.88
CA LYS A 4 -2.93 -12.07 9.56
C LYS A 4 -2.66 -12.04 8.06
N LEU A 5 -1.39 -11.91 7.69
CA LEU A 5 -0.90 -12.15 6.33
C LEU A 5 -1.40 -13.52 5.83
N GLN A 6 -1.95 -13.56 4.62
CA GLN A 6 -2.48 -14.78 4.01
C GLN A 6 -1.67 -15.11 2.75
N THR A 7 -1.33 -16.39 2.57
CA THR A 7 -0.78 -16.91 1.32
C THR A 7 -1.86 -17.67 0.54
N PRO A 8 -1.87 -17.61 -0.80
CA PRO A 8 -0.94 -16.87 -1.66
C PRO A 8 -1.17 -15.36 -1.61
N ILE A 9 -0.08 -14.58 -1.66
CA ILE A 9 -0.08 -13.10 -1.60
C ILE A 9 0.43 -12.50 -2.90
N ILE A 10 -0.20 -11.41 -3.32
CA ILE A 10 0.26 -10.54 -4.41
C ILE A 10 0.61 -9.18 -3.80
N ILE A 11 1.85 -8.73 -3.96
CA ILE A 11 2.29 -7.41 -3.50
C ILE A 11 2.58 -6.53 -4.71
N VAL A 12 1.84 -5.43 -4.86
CA VAL A 12 2.03 -4.46 -5.93
C VAL A 12 2.84 -3.28 -5.39
N ASN A 13 4.13 -3.24 -5.73
CA ASN A 13 5.00 -2.13 -5.36
C ASN A 13 4.85 -0.97 -6.36
N PHE A 14 4.37 0.18 -5.89
CA PHE A 14 4.15 1.37 -6.72
C PHE A 14 5.46 2.09 -7.06
N LYS A 15 6.54 1.78 -6.34
CA LYS A 15 7.84 2.46 -6.43
C LYS A 15 7.64 3.97 -6.41
N THR A 16 8.17 4.67 -7.41
CA THR A 16 8.07 6.13 -7.58
C THR A 16 7.57 6.50 -8.97
N TYR A 17 6.76 5.62 -9.58
CA TYR A 17 6.21 5.84 -10.92
C TYR A 17 5.14 6.92 -10.88
N LEU A 18 5.16 7.82 -11.87
CA LEU A 18 4.15 8.87 -11.98
C LEU A 18 2.75 8.27 -11.98
N GLU A 19 2.57 7.16 -12.70
CA GLU A 19 1.36 6.35 -12.84
C GLU A 19 0.81 5.83 -11.51
N ALA A 20 1.62 5.85 -10.44
CA ALA A 20 1.27 5.36 -9.12
C ALA A 20 1.59 6.36 -7.99
N THR A 21 1.56 7.67 -8.30
CA THR A 21 1.77 8.77 -7.34
C THR A 21 0.48 9.58 -7.10
N GLY A 22 0.24 9.97 -5.85
CA GLY A 22 -0.84 10.89 -5.48
C GLY A 22 -2.22 10.33 -5.75
N LYS A 23 -3.04 11.06 -6.52
CA LYS A 23 -4.40 10.60 -6.89
C LYS A 23 -4.37 9.25 -7.64
N ARG A 24 -3.36 9.05 -8.50
CA ARG A 24 -3.23 7.79 -9.25
C ARG A 24 -2.85 6.60 -8.36
N ALA A 25 -2.12 6.84 -7.26
CA ALA A 25 -1.87 5.83 -6.24
C ALA A 25 -3.19 5.35 -5.60
N VAL A 26 -4.08 6.29 -5.27
CA VAL A 26 -5.40 5.99 -4.72
C VAL A 26 -6.26 5.23 -5.73
N ASP A 27 -6.27 5.65 -6.98
CA ASP A 27 -7.03 4.98 -8.03
C ASP A 27 -6.55 3.54 -8.25
N LEU A 28 -5.23 3.32 -8.31
CA LEU A 28 -4.63 2.00 -8.44
C LEU A 28 -4.93 1.09 -7.25
N ALA A 29 -4.88 1.63 -6.02
CA ALA A 29 -5.23 0.87 -4.82
C ALA A 29 -6.71 0.46 -4.82
N LYS A 30 -7.63 1.31 -5.27
CA LYS A 30 -9.05 0.97 -5.42
C LYS A 30 -9.28 -0.14 -6.44
N GLN A 31 -8.52 -0.15 -7.55
CA GLN A 31 -8.58 -1.26 -8.51
C GLN A 31 -8.06 -2.56 -7.88
N ALA A 32 -6.97 -2.51 -7.13
CA ALA A 32 -6.44 -3.67 -6.41
C ALA A 32 -7.45 -4.21 -5.38
N GLU A 33 -8.14 -3.34 -4.65
CA GLU A 33 -9.22 -3.73 -3.74
C GLU A 33 -10.37 -4.39 -4.47
N LYS A 34 -10.84 -3.79 -5.56
CA LYS A 34 -11.93 -4.34 -6.38
C LYS A 34 -11.61 -5.78 -6.81
N VAL A 35 -10.40 -6.01 -7.36
CA VAL A 35 -9.95 -7.35 -7.76
C VAL A 35 -9.87 -8.29 -6.56
N SER A 36 -9.37 -7.83 -5.41
CA SER A 36 -9.31 -8.64 -4.18
C SER A 36 -10.71 -9.07 -3.72
N LYS A 37 -11.69 -8.16 -3.76
CA LYS A 37 -13.10 -8.44 -3.41
C LYS A 37 -13.76 -9.40 -4.41
N GLU A 38 -13.50 -9.25 -5.69
CA GLU A 38 -14.09 -10.08 -6.76
C GLU A 38 -13.49 -11.49 -6.83
N THR A 39 -12.18 -11.64 -6.60
CA THR A 39 -11.46 -12.91 -6.80
C THR A 39 -11.18 -13.65 -5.50
N GLY A 40 -11.26 -12.97 -4.35
CA GLY A 40 -10.79 -13.49 -3.07
C GLY A 40 -9.26 -13.51 -2.92
N ALA A 41 -8.50 -13.05 -3.92
CA ALA A 41 -7.05 -12.98 -3.86
C ALA A 41 -6.59 -12.03 -2.74
N TYR A 42 -5.53 -12.41 -2.02
CA TYR A 42 -4.95 -11.57 -0.99
C TYR A 42 -3.93 -10.59 -1.62
N ILE A 43 -4.37 -9.35 -1.84
CA ILE A 43 -3.59 -8.31 -2.52
C ILE A 43 -3.18 -7.25 -1.51
N VAL A 44 -1.90 -6.86 -1.58
CA VAL A 44 -1.30 -5.78 -0.79
C VAL A 44 -0.70 -4.76 -1.74
N VAL A 45 -0.83 -3.48 -1.42
CA VAL A 45 -0.18 -2.40 -2.19
C VAL A 45 0.91 -1.73 -1.36
N ALA A 46 1.98 -1.30 -2.01
CA ALA A 46 3.07 -0.54 -1.39
C ALA A 46 3.24 0.82 -2.09
N PRO A 47 2.47 1.86 -1.69
CA PRO A 47 2.55 3.21 -2.24
C PRO A 47 3.82 3.94 -1.77
N GLN A 48 4.13 5.10 -2.39
CA GLN A 48 5.20 5.97 -1.89
C GLN A 48 4.94 6.39 -0.44
N CYS A 49 5.99 6.67 0.34
CA CYS A 49 5.85 7.08 1.75
C CYS A 49 4.88 8.27 1.91
N ALA A 50 4.97 9.27 1.04
CA ALA A 50 4.09 10.44 1.02
C ALA A 50 2.61 10.13 0.69
N ASP A 51 2.34 8.95 0.13
CA ASP A 51 1.02 8.48 -0.29
C ASP A 51 0.40 7.45 0.67
N ILE A 52 1.12 6.99 1.71
CA ILE A 52 0.62 5.92 2.60
C ILE A 52 -0.71 6.31 3.25
N CYS A 53 -0.77 7.48 3.89
CA CYS A 53 -1.97 7.93 4.62
C CYS A 53 -3.20 8.04 3.70
N ARG A 54 -3.05 8.74 2.55
CA ARG A 54 -4.15 8.94 1.59
C ARG A 54 -4.65 7.64 0.97
N VAL A 55 -3.77 6.67 0.74
CA VAL A 55 -4.17 5.35 0.24
C VAL A 55 -4.86 4.56 1.35
N SER A 56 -4.37 4.62 2.59
CA SER A 56 -4.98 3.92 3.73
C SER A 56 -6.37 4.38 4.11
N GLU A 57 -6.67 5.66 3.89
CA GLU A 57 -8.02 6.20 4.11
C GLU A 57 -9.01 5.79 3.00
N ALA A 58 -8.51 5.31 1.86
CA ALA A 58 -9.32 5.10 0.66
C ALA A 58 -9.67 3.62 0.38
N VAL A 59 -8.99 2.66 1.01
CA VAL A 59 -9.17 1.22 0.78
C VAL A 59 -9.04 0.41 2.07
N GLU A 60 -9.59 -0.80 2.07
CA GLU A 60 -9.59 -1.74 3.19
C GLU A 60 -8.56 -2.89 3.02
N ILE A 61 -7.96 -3.02 1.83
CA ILE A 61 -6.86 -3.97 1.60
C ILE A 61 -5.60 -3.56 2.38
N PRO A 62 -4.73 -4.51 2.76
CA PRO A 62 -3.50 -4.18 3.48
C PRO A 62 -2.56 -3.29 2.65
N ILE A 63 -1.86 -2.41 3.35
CA ILE A 63 -0.91 -1.46 2.76
C ILE A 63 0.43 -1.61 3.48
N PHE A 64 1.51 -1.71 2.70
CA PHE A 64 2.88 -1.76 3.22
C PHE A 64 3.62 -0.46 2.92
N ALA A 65 4.51 -0.07 3.83
CA ALA A 65 5.55 0.90 3.48
C ALA A 65 6.58 0.23 2.55
N GLN A 66 7.14 0.98 1.62
CA GLN A 66 8.21 0.47 0.74
C GLN A 66 9.55 0.29 1.47
N HIS A 67 9.77 1.05 2.55
CA HIS A 67 11.02 1.11 3.30
C HIS A 67 10.74 1.57 4.73
N ILE A 68 11.61 1.18 5.66
CA ILE A 68 11.68 1.71 7.01
C ILE A 68 13.13 1.70 7.47
N ASP A 69 13.58 2.78 8.12
CA ASP A 69 14.90 2.83 8.74
C ASP A 69 14.86 2.23 10.15
N PRO A 70 15.94 1.54 10.60
CA PRO A 70 16.03 0.98 11.94
C PRO A 70 16.37 2.08 12.97
N ILE A 71 15.55 3.11 13.05
CA ILE A 71 15.72 4.28 13.92
C ILE A 71 14.64 4.34 14.98
N ALA A 72 14.97 4.94 16.12
CA ALA A 72 14.02 5.31 17.15
C ALA A 72 13.54 6.76 16.95
N PRO A 73 12.46 7.20 17.62
CA PRO A 73 12.02 8.60 17.55
C PRO A 73 13.14 9.56 17.99
N GLY A 74 13.48 10.55 17.14
CA GLY A 74 14.60 11.46 17.39
C GLY A 74 15.01 12.27 16.15
N SER A 75 16.25 12.79 16.17
CA SER A 75 16.81 13.64 15.12
C SER A 75 17.33 12.84 13.91
N HIS A 76 16.41 12.48 13.02
CA HIS A 76 16.69 11.72 11.78
C HIS A 76 16.00 12.38 10.58
N THR A 77 16.46 13.58 10.20
CA THR A 77 15.85 14.32 9.08
C THR A 77 15.88 13.48 7.80
N GLY A 78 14.68 13.26 7.24
CA GLY A 78 14.37 12.24 6.23
C GLY A 78 14.86 12.48 4.82
#